data_AF-A0A508ACJ5-F1
#
_entry.id   AF-A0A508ACJ5-F1
#
_cell.length_a   1.000
_cell.length_b   1.000
_cell.length_c   1.000
_cell.angle_alpha   90.00
_cell.angle_beta   90.00
_cell.angle_gamma   90.00
#
_symmetry.space_group_name_H-M   'P 1'
#
loop_
_entity.id
_entity.type
_entity.pdbx_description
1 polymer ?
#
loop_
_entity_poly.entity_id
_entity_poly.type
_entity_poly.pdbx_seq_one_letter_code
_entity_poly.pdbx_strand_id
1 'polypeptide(L)'
;MLPPRLLRRVYLPIMLIALLLLGGVAVSVVHEGLMAGRAEAWMVLWVLAFVLGLPALLLVLPGLNALVDLARSRDNIPYTGGKIP
;
A
#
# COMPACT_ATOMS: atom_id res chain seq x y z
N MET A 1 21.18 -3.00 -15.34
CA MET A 1 21.03 -3.08 -13.86
C MET A 1 20.37 -1.79 -13.40
N LEU A 2 19.19 -1.85 -12.81
CA LEU A 2 18.49 -0.65 -12.33
C LEU A 2 19.23 -0.07 -11.10
N PRO A 3 19.42 1.25 -11.00
CA PRO A 3 20.06 1.84 -9.83
C PRO A 3 19.19 1.60 -8.57
N PRO A 4 19.78 1.27 -7.41
CA PRO A 4 19.04 0.89 -6.19
C PRO A 4 18.00 1.91 -5.74
N ARG A 5 18.26 3.19 -6.04
CA ARG A 5 17.41 4.33 -5.73
C ARG A 5 16.12 4.35 -6.57
N LEU A 6 16.23 3.92 -7.83
CA LEU A 6 15.08 3.83 -8.74
C LEU A 6 14.16 2.68 -8.33
N LEU A 7 14.76 1.53 -7.96
CA LEU A 7 14.03 0.36 -7.49
C LEU A 7 13.17 0.70 -6.26
N ARG A 8 13.73 1.45 -5.30
CA ARG A 8 13.03 1.88 -4.09
C ARG A 8 11.84 2.80 -4.40
N ARG A 9 11.96 3.71 -5.37
CA ARG A 9 10.87 4.62 -5.76
C ARG A 9 9.74 3.90 -6.49
N VAL A 10 10.08 2.98 -7.37
CA VAL A 10 9.10 2.27 -8.21
C VAL A 10 8.42 1.11 -7.44
N TYR A 11 9.07 0.59 -6.39
CA TYR A 11 8.54 -0.48 -5.55
C TYR A 11 7.17 -0.15 -4.94
N LEU A 12 7.03 1.02 -4.32
CA LEU A 12 5.80 1.42 -3.62
C LEU A 12 4.58 1.48 -4.57
N PRO A 13 4.60 2.20 -5.71
CA PRO A 13 3.46 2.23 -6.61
C PRO A 13 3.17 0.86 -7.25
N ILE A 14 4.19 0.07 -7.60
CA ILE A 14 3.98 -1.29 -8.13
C ILE A 14 3.29 -2.17 -7.09
N MET A 15 3.74 -2.13 -5.84
CA MET A 15 3.18 -2.95 -4.77
C MET A 15 1.74 -2.55 -4.45
N LEU A 16 1.40 -1.25 -4.50
CA LEU A 16 0.02 -0.79 -4.37
C LEU A 16 -0.87 -1.30 -5.50
N ILE A 17 -0.39 -1.27 -6.75
CA ILE A 17 -1.13 -1.83 -7.90
C ILE A 17 -1.35 -3.34 -7.70
N ALA A 18 -0.31 -4.06 -7.28
CA ALA A 18 -0.40 -5.50 -7.02
C ALA A 18 -1.43 -5.81 -5.92
N LEU A 19 -1.44 -5.04 -4.82
CA LEU A 19 -2.43 -5.16 -3.75
C LEU A 19 -3.85 -4.83 -4.23
N LEU A 20 -4.00 -3.86 -5.13
CA LEU A 20 -5.31 -3.51 -5.70
C LEU A 20 -5.87 -4.65 -6.56
N LEU A 21 -5.02 -5.25 -7.42
CA LEU A 21 -5.37 -6.42 -8.22
C LEU A 21 -5.72 -7.62 -7.35
N LEU A 22 -4.91 -7.87 -6.31
CA LEU A 22 -5.15 -8.93 -5.34
C LEU A 22 -6.45 -8.70 -4.55
N GLY A 23 -6.75 -7.45 -4.20
CA GLY A 23 -8.01 -7.04 -3.58
C GLY A 23 -9.22 -7.34 -4.46
N GLY A 24 -9.12 -7.11 -5.78
CA GLY A 24 -10.17 -7.48 -6.74
C GLY A 24 -10.46 -8.98 -6.74
N VAL A 25 -9.42 -9.82 -6.79
CA VAL A 25 -9.57 -11.29 -6.70
C VAL A 25 -10.14 -11.72 -5.35
N ALA A 26 -9.68 -11.11 -4.27
CA ALA A 26 -10.15 -11.36 -2.92
C ALA A 26 -11.67 -11.17 -2.78
N VAL A 27 -12.26 -10.14 -3.41
CA VAL A 27 -13.72 -9.92 -3.41
C VAL A 27 -14.45 -11.09 -4.07
N SER A 28 -13.97 -11.58 -5.22
CA SER A 28 -14.56 -12.74 -5.89
C SER A 28 -14.50 -14.00 -5.04
N VAL A 29 -13.35 -14.25 -4.40
CA VAL A 29 -13.15 -15.42 -3.54
C VAL A 29 -14.03 -15.36 -2.29
N VAL A 30 -14.20 -14.19 -1.68
CA VAL A 30 -15.13 -14.00 -0.55
C VAL A 30 -16.57 -14.24 -0.97
N HIS A 31 -16.98 -13.70 -2.12
CA HIS A 31 -18.33 -13.92 -2.64
C HIS A 31 -18.61 -15.41 -2.83
N GLU A 32 -17.66 -16.16 -3.39
CA GLU A 32 -17.78 -17.60 -3.58
C GLU A 32 -17.77 -18.39 -2.26
N GLY A 33 -16.91 -18.02 -1.32
CA GLY A 33 -16.87 -18.61 0.01
C GLY A 33 -18.17 -18.41 0.80
N LEU A 34 -18.83 -17.26 0.65
CA LEU A 34 -20.13 -16.98 1.26
C LEU A 34 -21.26 -17.85 0.68
N MET A 35 -21.15 -18.25 -0.59
CA MET A 35 -22.12 -19.13 -1.25
C MET A 35 -21.89 -20.60 -0.91
N ALA A 36 -20.67 -21.00 -0.56
CA ALA A 36 -20.32 -22.37 -0.18
C ALA A 36 -20.85 -22.75 1.21
N GLY A 37 -20.84 -21.80 2.15
CA GLY A 37 -21.34 -22.05 3.51
C GLY A 37 -20.60 -21.24 4.57
N ARG A 38 -21.15 -21.23 5.78
CA ARG A 38 -20.60 -20.41 6.89
C ARG A 38 -19.22 -20.87 7.34
N ALA A 39 -18.93 -22.17 7.27
CA ALA A 39 -17.63 -22.71 7.65
C ALA A 39 -16.56 -22.39 6.59
N GLU A 40 -16.84 -22.58 5.29
CA GLU A 40 -15.89 -22.23 4.24
C GLU A 40 -15.62 -20.73 4.18
N ALA A 41 -16.65 -19.89 4.33
CA ALA A 41 -16.48 -18.44 4.37
C ALA A 41 -15.51 -17.99 5.47
N TRP A 42 -15.57 -18.62 6.64
CA TRP A 42 -14.68 -18.29 7.75
C TRP A 42 -13.23 -18.67 7.47
N MET A 43 -13.01 -19.85 6.89
CA MET A 43 -11.69 -20.29 6.46
C MET A 43 -11.11 -19.34 5.39
N VAL A 44 -11.92 -18.97 4.40
CA VAL A 44 -11.53 -18.04 3.33
C VAL A 44 -11.15 -16.68 3.89
N LEU A 45 -11.91 -16.14 4.85
CA LEU A 45 -11.61 -14.86 5.51
C LEU A 45 -10.26 -14.87 6.22
N TRP A 46 -9.95 -15.94 6.96
CA TRP A 46 -8.64 -16.08 7.62
C TRP A 46 -7.50 -16.14 6.60
N VAL A 47 -7.65 -16.91 5.51
CA VAL A 47 -6.65 -16.99 4.46
C VAL A 47 -6.45 -15.61 3.81
N LEU A 48 -7.54 -14.92 3.46
CA LEU A 48 -7.48 -13.56 2.89
C LEU A 48 -6.78 -12.59 3.83
N ALA A 49 -7.03 -12.68 5.14
CA ALA A 49 -6.42 -11.80 6.13
C ALA A 49 -4.89 -11.94 6.13
N PHE A 50 -4.34 -13.14 5.92
CA PHE A 50 -2.90 -13.32 5.78
C PHE A 50 -2.39 -12.89 4.39
N VAL A 51 -3.09 -13.28 3.33
CA VAL A 51 -2.72 -13.00 1.94
C VAL A 51 -2.69 -11.50 1.65
N LEU A 52 -3.62 -10.73 2.21
CA LEU A 52 -3.67 -9.27 2.08
C LEU A 52 -2.93 -8.56 3.21
N GLY A 53 -3.01 -9.09 4.43
CA GLY A 53 -2.45 -8.44 5.62
C GLY A 53 -0.93 -8.41 5.61
N LEU A 54 -0.25 -9.49 5.20
CA LEU A 54 1.21 -9.52 5.17
C LEU A 54 1.78 -8.50 4.16
N PRO A 55 1.34 -8.44 2.89
CA PRO A 55 1.79 -7.39 1.97
C PRO A 55 1.42 -5.99 2.42
N ALA A 56 0.23 -5.79 3.01
CA ALA A 56 -0.18 -4.50 3.55
C ALA A 56 0.73 -4.05 4.71
N LEU A 57 1.12 -4.97 5.61
CA LEU A 57 2.07 -4.71 6.69
C LEU A 57 3.45 -4.30 6.17
N LEU A 58 3.94 -4.96 5.11
CA LEU A 58 5.20 -4.60 4.45
C LEU A 58 5.17 -3.18 3.86
N LEU A 59 3.98 -2.65 3.55
CA LEU A 59 3.81 -1.29 3.04
C LEU A 59 3.75 -0.20 4.11
N VAL A 60 3.64 -0.55 5.40
CA VAL A 60 3.52 0.46 6.48
C VAL A 60 4.73 1.38 6.51
N LEU A 61 5.94 0.83 6.65
CA LEU A 61 7.18 1.62 6.71
C LEU A 61 7.43 2.48 5.44
N PRO A 62 7.37 1.94 4.21
CA PRO A 62 7.55 2.76 3.01
C PRO A 62 6.43 3.77 2.83
N GLY A 63 5.18 3.44 3.22
CA GLY A 63 4.06 4.37 3.20
C GLY A 63 4.24 5.55 4.17
N LEU A 64 4.66 5.28 5.41
CA LEU A 64 4.97 6.32 6.40
C LEU A 64 6.12 7.22 5.94
N ASN A 65 7.18 6.65 5.37
CA ASN A 65 8.28 7.44 4.82
C ASN A 65 7.82 8.35 3.67
N ALA A 66 7.00 7.82 2.75
CA ALA A 66 6.43 8.62 1.67
C ALA A 66 5.53 9.75 2.19
N LEU A 67 4.77 9.51 3.26
CA LEU A 67 3.94 10.51 3.91
C LEU A 67 4.77 11.63 4.57
N VAL A 68 5.85 11.27 5.26
CA VAL A 68 6.78 12.23 5.87
C VAL A 68 7.49 13.06 4.80
N ASP A 69 7.97 12.43 3.73
CA ASP A 69 8.61 13.12 2.60
C ASP A 69 7.63 14.08 1.91
N LEU A 70 6.36 13.69 1.76
CA LEU A 70 5.32 14.55 1.22
C LEU A 70 5.03 15.75 2.14
N ALA A 71 4.95 15.54 3.45
CA ALA A 71 4.76 16.61 4.43
C ALA A 71 5.93 17.61 4.40
N ARG A 72 7.18 17.11 4.41
CA ARG A 72 8.38 17.97 4.30
C ARG A 72 8.45 18.75 2.99
N SER A 73 8.04 18.15 1.88
CA SER A 73 8.02 18.82 0.58
C SER A 73 6.99 19.95 0.54
N ARG A 74 5.90 19.84 1.32
CA ARG A 74 4.88 20.88 1.46
C ARG A 74 5.35 22.05 2.33
N ASP A 75 6.17 21.78 3.35
CA ASP A 75 6.74 22.79 4.25
C ASP A 75 7.96 23.52 3.64
N ASN A 76 8.57 22.97 2.59
CA ASN A 76 9.72 23.54 1.89
C ASN A 76 9.36 24.60 0.83
N ILE A 77 8.21 25.29 0.96
CA ILE A 77 7.95 26.51 0.18
C ILE A 77 8.86 27.59 0.77
N PRO A 78 9.90 28.08 0.07
CA PRO A 78 10.72 29.16 0.60
C PRO A 78 9.82 30.37 0.81
N TYR A 79 9.94 31.05 1.95
CA TYR A 79 9.35 32.38 2.16
C TYR A 79 9.98 33.36 1.16
N THR A 80 9.55 33.32 -0.11
CA THR A 80 9.95 34.24 -1.18
C THR A 80 9.26 35.59 -0.97
N GLY A 81 9.65 36.31 0.09
CA GLY A 81 9.08 37.63 0.38
C GLY A 81 9.64 38.37 1.59
N GLY A 82 10.44 37.74 2.45
CA GLY A 82 11.12 38.45 3.54
C GLY A 82 12.35 39.18 3.02
N LYS A 83 12.28 40.51 2.87
CA LYS A 83 13.47 41.35 2.70
C LYS A 83 14.42 41.07 3.87
N ILE A 84 15.58 40.51 3.58
CA ILE A 84 16.71 40.44 4.52
C ILE A 84 17.20 41.89 4.67
N PRO A 85 17.25 42.45 5.90
CA PRO A 85 17.75 43.80 6.13
C PRO A 85 19.24 43.95 5.81
#